data_AF-A0A1X7VDW2-F1
#
_entry.id   AF-A0A1X7VDW2-F1
#
_cell.length_a   1.000
_cell.length_b   1.000
_cell.length_c   1.000
_cell.angle_alpha   90.00
_cell.angle_beta   90.00
_cell.angle_gamma   90.00
#
_symmetry.space_group_name_H-M   'P 1'
#
loop_
_entity.id
_entity.type
_entity.pdbx_description
1 polymer ?
#
loop_
_entity_poly.entity_id
_entity_poly.type
_entity_poly.pdbx_seq_one_letter_code
_entity_poly.pdbx_strand_id
1 'polypeptide(L)'
;MALLVESPKHQLTCRRVKDSLAKLYNTIQTWNSLSSSSFDALNKLANVIIEEECLLATGTSISSVGETRIRLHGKIIEKREELYVQLQQLLTAMGSVVSRIGDILIGMRASVELLVNLDEQDTPLFNTLPITSISEGVEDVYQCYSEEHYLRRRILNDIYKEKDRDTRTVYLSCWLHEPCISEDMKMKLSSLLTDSGLKD
;
A
#
# COMPACT_ATOMS: atom_id res chain seq x y z
N MET A 1 -5.61 40.50 28.11
CA MET A 1 -5.40 39.42 27.13
C MET A 1 -6.75 39.10 26.52
N ALA A 2 -7.02 39.59 25.31
CA ALA A 2 -8.23 39.20 24.59
C ALA A 2 -8.04 37.75 24.13
N LEU A 3 -8.92 36.85 24.57
CA LEU A 3 -9.06 35.53 23.98
C LEU A 3 -9.50 35.76 22.53
N LEU A 4 -8.61 35.53 21.57
CA LEU A 4 -8.96 35.43 20.17
C LEU A 4 -9.94 34.26 20.05
N VAL A 5 -11.23 34.58 19.97
CA VAL A 5 -12.27 33.60 19.66
C VAL A 5 -12.10 33.28 18.18
N GLU A 6 -11.49 32.13 17.88
CA GLU A 6 -11.39 31.58 16.52
C GLU A 6 -12.73 31.66 15.80
N SER A 7 -12.72 32.06 14.53
CA SER A 7 -13.97 32.17 13.79
C SER A 7 -14.61 30.77 13.63
N PRO A 8 -15.96 30.66 13.64
CA PRO A 8 -16.64 29.37 13.44
C PRO A 8 -16.22 28.65 12.13
N LYS A 9 -15.82 29.42 11.11
CA LYS A 9 -15.31 28.89 9.84
C LYS A 9 -13.91 28.30 9.96
N HIS A 10 -13.04 28.92 10.75
CA HIS A 10 -11.72 28.39 11.08
C HIS A 10 -11.88 27.02 11.76
N GLN A 11 -12.54 26.97 12.93
CA GLN A 11 -12.75 25.73 13.70
C GLN A 11 -13.29 24.56 12.87
N LEU A 12 -14.28 24.82 12.01
CA LEU A 12 -14.84 23.80 11.12
C LEU A 12 -13.83 23.27 10.09
N THR A 13 -12.99 24.15 9.54
CA THR A 13 -11.97 23.77 8.56
C THR A 13 -10.83 22.99 9.23
N CYS A 14 -10.47 23.36 10.45
CA CYS A 14 -9.47 22.65 11.26
C CYS A 14 -9.92 21.22 11.58
N ARG A 15 -11.19 21.06 11.94
CA ARG A 15 -11.81 19.75 12.13
C ARG A 15 -11.75 18.90 10.86
N ARG A 16 -11.99 19.49 9.69
CA ARG A 16 -11.89 18.77 8.39
C ARG A 16 -10.49 18.23 8.10
N VAL A 17 -9.44 18.97 8.50
CA VAL A 17 -8.06 18.50 8.36
C VAL A 17 -7.82 17.30 9.28
N LYS A 18 -8.23 17.37 10.56
CA LYS A 18 -8.13 16.25 11.50
C LYS A 18 -8.91 15.02 11.04
N ASP A 19 -10.14 15.21 10.55
CA ASP A 19 -10.97 14.14 9.99
C ASP A 19 -10.30 13.50 8.76
N SER A 20 -9.61 14.29 7.94
CA SER A 20 -8.85 13.80 6.79
C SER A 20 -7.65 12.94 7.22
N LEU A 21 -6.94 13.32 8.29
CA LEU A 21 -5.86 12.51 8.86
C LEU A 21 -6.38 11.20 9.46
N ALA A 22 -7.54 11.21 10.12
CA ALA A 22 -8.18 9.99 10.62
C ALA A 22 -8.58 9.05 9.47
N LYS A 23 -9.12 9.60 8.37
CA LYS A 23 -9.41 8.83 7.16
C LYS A 23 -8.15 8.27 6.52
N LEU A 24 -7.05 9.03 6.51
CA LEU A 24 -5.76 8.59 5.99
C LEU A 24 -5.25 7.40 6.80
N TYR A 25 -5.26 7.50 8.12
CA TYR A 25 -4.87 6.41 9.01
C TYR A 25 -5.64 5.12 8.72
N ASN A 26 -6.96 5.18 8.68
CA ASN A 26 -7.81 4.01 8.39
C ASN A 26 -7.55 3.43 7.00
N THR A 27 -7.26 4.29 6.02
CA THR A 27 -6.92 3.90 4.66
C THR A 27 -5.58 3.17 4.61
N ILE A 28 -4.59 3.61 5.40
CA ILE A 28 -3.29 2.94 5.55
C ILE A 28 -3.41 1.60 6.30
N GLN A 29 -4.27 1.49 7.30
CA GLN A 29 -4.53 0.19 7.93
C GLN A 29 -5.14 -0.82 6.95
N THR A 30 -6.00 -0.32 6.04
CA THR A 30 -6.53 -1.15 4.94
C THR A 30 -5.42 -1.60 4.00
N TRP A 31 -4.48 -0.70 3.66
CA TRP A 31 -3.28 -1.07 2.90
C TRP A 31 -2.49 -2.19 3.57
N ASN A 32 -2.18 -2.07 4.87
CA ASN A 32 -1.39 -3.05 5.61
C ASN A 32 -2.01 -4.45 5.58
N SER A 33 -3.34 -4.53 5.76
CA SER A 33 -4.08 -5.79 5.68
C SER A 33 -4.03 -6.41 4.28
N LEU A 34 -4.24 -5.60 3.24
CA LEU A 34 -4.10 -6.05 1.84
C LEU A 34 -2.66 -6.45 1.52
N SER A 35 -1.67 -5.74 2.07
CA SER A 35 -0.25 -6.01 1.86
C SER A 35 0.12 -7.40 2.37
N SER A 36 -0.23 -7.72 3.62
CA SER A 36 -0.05 -9.06 4.18
C SER A 36 -0.76 -10.14 3.35
N SER A 37 -2.02 -9.91 2.98
CA SER A 37 -2.81 -10.87 2.19
C SER A 37 -2.21 -11.11 0.80
N SER A 38 -1.72 -10.04 0.16
CA SER A 38 -1.08 -10.10 -1.16
C SER A 38 0.27 -10.80 -1.10
N PHE A 39 1.05 -10.60 -0.04
CA PHE A 39 2.32 -11.31 0.16
C PHE A 39 2.09 -12.81 0.34
N ASP A 40 1.09 -13.21 1.13
CA ASP A 40 0.75 -14.63 1.30
C ASP A 40 0.37 -15.30 -0.03
N ALA A 41 -0.43 -14.61 -0.85
CA ALA A 41 -0.80 -15.09 -2.17
C ALA A 41 0.40 -15.18 -3.12
N LEU A 42 1.30 -14.20 -3.10
CA LEU A 42 2.52 -14.20 -3.90
C LEU A 42 3.48 -15.31 -3.50
N ASN A 43 3.66 -15.53 -2.19
CA ASN A 43 4.51 -16.59 -1.68
C ASN A 43 3.95 -17.98 -2.06
N LYS A 44 2.63 -18.17 -1.99
CA LYS A 44 1.97 -19.37 -2.50
C LYS A 44 2.21 -19.56 -4.01
N LEU A 45 2.12 -18.48 -4.79
CA LEU A 45 2.38 -18.52 -6.24
C LEU A 45 3.82 -18.94 -6.53
N ALA A 46 4.79 -18.33 -5.85
CA ALA A 46 6.21 -18.68 -5.99
C ALA A 46 6.48 -20.15 -5.65
N ASN A 47 5.84 -20.68 -4.60
CA ASN A 47 5.94 -22.09 -4.24
C ASN A 47 5.32 -23.02 -5.30
N VAL A 48 4.19 -22.64 -5.90
CA VAL A 48 3.56 -23.41 -7.00
C VAL A 48 4.46 -23.44 -8.23
N ILE A 49 5.15 -22.33 -8.55
CA ILE A 49 6.14 -22.28 -9.64
C ILE A 49 7.31 -23.25 -9.36
N ILE A 50 7.80 -23.29 -8.12
CA ILE A 50 8.86 -24.23 -7.72
C ILE A 50 8.37 -25.68 -7.81
N GLU A 51 7.13 -25.96 -7.41
CA GLU A 51 6.51 -27.29 -7.52
C GLU A 51 6.44 -27.76 -8.98
N GLU A 52 6.05 -26.85 -9.88
CA GLU A 52 6.03 -27.09 -11.33
C GLU A 52 7.42 -27.43 -11.88
N GLU A 53 8.43 -26.62 -11.54
CA GLU A 53 9.83 -26.83 -11.95
C GLU A 53 10.34 -28.21 -11.52
N CYS A 54 10.08 -28.59 -10.26
CA CYS A 54 10.46 -29.89 -9.73
C CYS A 54 9.78 -31.06 -10.46
N LEU A 55 8.48 -30.93 -10.75
CA LEU A 55 7.73 -31.95 -11.49
C LEU A 55 8.29 -32.17 -12.90
N LEU A 56 8.68 -31.09 -13.58
CA LEU A 56 9.25 -31.13 -14.91
C LEU A 56 10.69 -31.66 -14.93
N ALA A 57 11.51 -31.32 -13.93
CA ALA A 57 12.89 -31.78 -13.82
C ALA A 57 13.03 -33.30 -13.59
N THR A 58 12.03 -33.95 -13.00
CA THR A 58 12.07 -35.37 -12.59
C THR A 58 11.82 -36.35 -13.78
N GLY A 59 12.20 -36.01 -15.01
CA GLY A 59 11.77 -36.70 -16.23
C GLY A 59 12.74 -37.73 -16.82
N THR A 60 12.67 -39.01 -16.40
CA THR A 60 12.84 -40.18 -17.30
C THR A 60 12.23 -41.47 -16.69
N SER A 61 11.36 -42.15 -17.44
CA SER A 61 10.95 -43.58 -17.34
C SER A 61 9.57 -43.97 -16.74
N ILE A 62 8.89 -44.85 -17.50
CA ILE A 62 7.69 -45.69 -17.26
C ILE A 62 6.31 -45.06 -17.58
N SER A 63 5.55 -45.69 -18.48
CA SER A 63 4.33 -45.13 -19.11
C SER A 63 3.14 -44.91 -18.16
N SER A 64 3.02 -45.66 -17.06
CA SER A 64 1.97 -45.45 -16.04
C SER A 64 2.19 -44.20 -15.17
N VAL A 65 3.44 -43.74 -15.08
CA VAL A 65 3.80 -42.49 -14.37
C VAL A 65 3.42 -41.27 -15.21
N GLY A 66 3.29 -41.43 -16.53
CA GLY A 66 2.96 -40.35 -17.48
C GLY A 66 1.58 -39.74 -17.25
N GLU A 67 0.52 -40.57 -17.18
CA GLU A 67 -0.85 -40.08 -16.99
C GLU A 67 -1.05 -39.36 -15.65
N THR A 68 -0.47 -39.91 -14.57
CA THR A 68 -0.51 -39.28 -13.24
C THR A 68 0.21 -37.93 -13.25
N ARG A 69 1.35 -37.83 -13.93
CA ARG A 69 2.13 -36.58 -14.06
C ARG A 69 1.39 -35.52 -14.86
N ILE A 70 0.75 -35.89 -15.98
CA ILE A 70 -0.06 -34.97 -16.78
C ILE A 70 -1.19 -34.38 -15.94
N ARG A 71 -1.89 -35.24 -15.17
CA ARG A 71 -2.98 -34.80 -14.29
C ARG A 71 -2.48 -33.87 -13.18
N LEU A 72 -1.32 -34.16 -12.58
CA LEU A 72 -0.72 -33.29 -11.55
C LEU A 72 -0.28 -31.94 -12.14
N HIS A 73 0.35 -31.96 -13.31
CA HIS A 73 0.76 -30.73 -13.99
C HIS A 73 -0.44 -29.84 -14.32
N GLY A 74 -1.56 -30.42 -14.79
CA GLY A 74 -2.81 -29.69 -15.01
C GLY A 74 -3.31 -28.96 -13.75
N LYS A 75 -3.33 -29.66 -12.60
CA LYS A 75 -3.72 -29.06 -11.31
C LYS A 75 -2.80 -27.93 -10.85
N ILE A 76 -1.50 -28.06 -11.11
CA ILE A 76 -0.51 -27.01 -10.79
C ILE A 76 -0.77 -25.77 -11.63
N ILE A 77 -1.05 -25.93 -12.94
CA ILE A 77 -1.39 -24.81 -13.83
C ILE A 77 -2.67 -24.12 -13.36
N GLU A 78 -3.74 -24.87 -13.09
CA GLU A 78 -5.01 -24.34 -12.58
C GLU A 78 -4.79 -23.49 -11.31
N LYS A 79 -4.08 -24.06 -10.32
CA LYS A 79 -3.77 -23.37 -9.06
C LYS A 79 -2.91 -22.12 -9.27
N ARG A 80 -1.96 -22.16 -10.22
CA ARG A 80 -1.12 -21.00 -10.58
C ARG A 80 -1.97 -19.87 -11.16
N GLU A 81 -2.89 -20.19 -12.07
CA GLU A 81 -3.82 -19.23 -12.68
C GLU A 81 -4.77 -18.63 -11.65
N GLU A 82 -5.34 -19.44 -10.75
CA GLU A 82 -6.20 -18.98 -9.65
C GLU A 82 -5.48 -17.97 -8.75
N LEU A 83 -4.26 -18.29 -8.32
CA LEU A 83 -3.44 -17.40 -7.48
C LEU A 83 -3.07 -16.11 -8.20
N TYR A 84 -2.79 -16.18 -9.50
CA TYR A 84 -2.51 -15.01 -10.31
C TYR A 84 -3.72 -14.06 -10.39
N VAL A 85 -4.92 -14.61 -10.66
CA VAL A 85 -6.18 -13.83 -10.68
C VAL A 85 -6.45 -13.23 -9.30
N GLN A 86 -6.24 -14.00 -8.22
CA GLN A 86 -6.38 -13.51 -6.86
C GLN A 86 -5.45 -12.32 -6.59
N LEU A 87 -4.18 -12.41 -7.01
CA LEU A 87 -3.22 -11.31 -6.86
C LEU A 87 -3.62 -10.07 -7.66
N GLN A 88 -4.16 -10.24 -8.88
CA GLN A 88 -4.67 -9.10 -9.66
C GLN A 88 -5.83 -8.40 -8.96
N GLN A 89 -6.74 -9.15 -8.34
CA GLN A 89 -7.85 -8.59 -7.57
C GLN A 89 -7.34 -7.83 -6.33
N LEU A 90 -6.38 -8.41 -5.59
CA LEU A 90 -5.75 -7.76 -4.44
C LEU A 90 -5.04 -6.47 -4.86
N LEU A 91 -4.26 -6.49 -5.95
CA LEU A 91 -3.61 -5.29 -6.47
C LEU A 91 -4.61 -4.25 -6.95
N THR A 92 -5.76 -4.65 -7.51
CA THR A 92 -6.83 -3.71 -7.86
C THR A 92 -7.39 -3.04 -6.61
N ALA A 93 -7.65 -3.81 -5.55
CA ALA A 93 -8.10 -3.28 -4.26
C ALA A 93 -7.07 -2.32 -3.63
N MET A 94 -5.78 -2.65 -3.71
CA MET A 94 -4.69 -1.76 -3.28
C MET A 94 -4.63 -0.47 -4.11
N GLY A 95 -4.92 -0.55 -5.41
CA GLY A 95 -5.03 0.63 -6.28
C GLY A 95 -6.16 1.57 -5.84
N SER A 96 -7.30 1.00 -5.42
CA SER A 96 -8.39 1.79 -4.82
C SER A 96 -7.99 2.45 -3.51
N VAL A 97 -7.12 1.83 -2.72
CA VAL A 97 -6.55 2.45 -1.51
C VAL A 97 -5.68 3.65 -1.88
N VAL A 98 -4.80 3.52 -2.87
CA VAL A 98 -3.97 4.65 -3.37
C VAL A 98 -4.86 5.79 -3.88
N SER A 99 -5.91 5.49 -4.64
CA SER A 99 -6.87 6.49 -5.11
C SER A 99 -7.51 7.25 -3.94
N ARG A 100 -7.92 6.54 -2.88
CA ARG A 100 -8.49 7.16 -1.68
C ARG A 100 -7.49 8.06 -0.95
N ILE A 101 -6.21 7.70 -0.90
CA ILE A 101 -5.16 8.58 -0.38
C ILE A 101 -5.09 9.86 -1.21
N GLY A 102 -5.14 9.75 -2.54
CA GLY A 102 -5.20 10.90 -3.45
C GLY A 102 -6.42 11.81 -3.22
N ASP A 103 -7.61 11.24 -3.05
CA ASP A 103 -8.82 12.00 -2.74
C ASP A 103 -8.70 12.77 -1.41
N ILE A 104 -8.10 12.12 -0.39
CA ILE A 104 -7.81 12.74 0.90
C ILE A 104 -6.83 13.90 0.73
N LEU A 105 -5.76 13.73 -0.06
CA LEU A 105 -4.79 14.78 -0.34
C LEU A 105 -5.45 16.00 -1.00
N ILE A 106 -6.31 15.79 -2.00
CA ILE A 106 -7.03 16.88 -2.69
C ILE A 106 -7.92 17.64 -1.70
N GLY A 107 -8.72 16.93 -0.90
CA GLY A 107 -9.59 17.54 0.11
C GLY A 107 -8.80 18.27 1.21
N MET A 108 -7.63 17.75 1.57
CA MET A 108 -6.75 18.36 2.55
C MET A 108 -6.15 19.66 2.02
N ARG A 109 -5.61 19.66 0.79
CA ARG A 109 -5.07 20.88 0.16
C ARG A 109 -6.12 22.00 0.09
N ALA A 110 -7.35 21.68 -0.32
CA ALA A 110 -8.44 22.64 -0.32
C ALA A 110 -8.73 23.21 1.09
N SER A 111 -8.66 22.37 2.12
CA SER A 111 -8.86 22.79 3.52
C SER A 111 -7.71 23.67 4.03
N VAL A 112 -6.46 23.34 3.67
CA VAL A 112 -5.27 24.12 4.02
C VAL A 112 -5.30 25.48 3.33
N GLU A 113 -5.61 25.53 2.03
CA GLU A 113 -5.73 26.78 1.27
C GLU A 113 -6.79 27.72 1.88
N LEU A 114 -7.93 27.18 2.30
CA LEU A 114 -8.96 27.95 3.00
C LEU A 114 -8.43 28.53 4.33
N LEU A 115 -7.66 27.76 5.10
CA LEU A 115 -7.10 28.21 6.38
C LEU A 115 -6.03 29.30 6.19
N VAL A 116 -5.17 29.14 5.18
CA VAL A 116 -4.17 30.16 4.80
C VAL A 116 -4.85 31.47 4.41
N ASN A 117 -5.94 31.41 3.63
CA ASN A 117 -6.68 32.59 3.18
C ASN A 117 -7.51 33.28 4.27
N LEU A 118 -7.77 32.62 5.40
CA LEU A 118 -8.50 33.21 6.52
C LEU A 118 -7.63 34.10 7.41
N ASP A 119 -6.31 34.20 7.13
CA ASP A 119 -5.32 35.01 7.88
C ASP A 119 -5.29 34.73 9.40
N GLU A 120 -5.87 33.59 9.81
CA GLU A 120 -5.80 33.01 11.15
C GLU A 120 -4.62 32.03 11.22
N GLN A 121 -3.45 32.45 10.71
CA GLN A 121 -2.21 31.66 10.64
C GLN A 121 -1.60 31.40 12.04
N ASP A 122 -1.94 32.24 13.02
CA ASP A 122 -1.36 32.25 14.36
C ASP A 122 -2.10 31.37 15.38
N THR A 123 -3.19 30.68 15.00
CA THR A 123 -3.84 29.70 15.87
C THR A 123 -3.22 28.32 15.70
N PRO A 124 -2.51 27.78 16.71
CA PRO A 124 -1.82 26.51 16.61
C PRO A 124 -2.85 25.37 16.49
N LEU A 125 -3.03 24.88 15.26
CA LEU A 125 -3.96 23.80 14.96
C LEU A 125 -3.53 22.44 15.50
N PHE A 126 -2.21 22.29 15.54
CA PHE A 126 -1.46 21.13 15.96
C PHE A 126 -0.41 21.59 16.96
N ASN A 127 0.04 20.68 17.82
CA ASN A 127 0.91 21.05 18.93
C ASN A 127 2.29 21.48 18.44
N THR A 128 2.74 20.96 17.29
CA THR A 128 4.12 21.17 16.82
C THR A 128 4.27 21.50 15.33
N LEU A 129 3.29 21.17 14.47
CA LEU A 129 3.45 21.29 13.01
C LEU A 129 2.65 22.44 12.37
N PRO A 130 3.26 23.19 11.43
CA PRO A 130 2.55 24.07 10.53
C PRO A 130 1.57 23.29 9.65
N ILE A 131 0.45 23.91 9.33
CA ILE A 131 -0.61 23.25 8.56
C ILE A 131 -0.18 22.89 7.12
N THR A 132 0.71 23.69 6.52
CA THR A 132 1.29 23.42 5.20
C THR A 132 2.14 22.14 5.21
N SER A 133 2.96 21.96 6.25
CA SER A 133 3.81 20.76 6.43
C SER A 133 3.00 19.46 6.55
N ILE A 134 1.76 19.54 7.01
CA ILE A 134 0.86 18.38 7.06
C ILE A 134 0.39 17.99 5.67
N SER A 135 -0.01 18.95 4.84
CA SER A 135 -0.42 18.67 3.46
C SER A 135 0.73 18.09 2.63
N GLU A 136 1.96 18.61 2.82
CA GLU A 136 3.19 18.06 2.22
C GLU A 136 3.45 16.64 2.72
N GLY A 137 3.27 16.39 4.01
CA GLY A 137 3.40 15.05 4.58
C GLY A 137 2.43 14.04 3.97
N VAL A 138 1.17 14.43 3.72
CA VAL A 138 0.19 13.56 3.05
C VAL A 138 0.49 13.38 1.56
N GLU A 139 1.09 14.38 0.91
CA GLU A 139 1.59 14.24 -0.46
C GLU A 139 2.71 13.21 -0.56
N ASP A 140 3.67 13.24 0.35
CA ASP A 140 4.72 12.21 0.42
C ASP A 140 4.10 10.82 0.61
N VAL A 141 3.03 10.71 1.44
CA VAL A 141 2.33 9.41 1.66
C VAL A 141 1.75 8.93 0.34
N TYR A 142 1.06 9.82 -0.38
CA TYR A 142 0.48 9.49 -1.66
C TYR A 142 1.53 8.99 -2.66
N GLN A 143 2.67 9.67 -2.75
CA GLN A 143 3.73 9.32 -3.68
C GLN A 143 4.34 7.95 -3.37
N CYS A 144 4.77 7.71 -2.12
CA CYS A 144 5.37 6.44 -1.71
C CYS A 144 4.44 5.24 -1.97
N TYR A 145 3.15 5.37 -1.62
CA TYR A 145 2.19 4.28 -1.81
C TYR A 145 1.84 4.05 -3.28
N SER A 146 1.85 5.12 -4.10
CA SER A 146 1.68 5.02 -5.55
C SER A 146 2.84 4.28 -6.21
N GLU A 147 4.07 4.60 -5.82
CA GLU A 147 5.28 3.94 -6.30
C GLU A 147 5.35 2.47 -5.88
N GLU A 148 5.04 2.18 -4.61
CA GLU A 148 4.98 0.80 -4.10
C GLU A 148 3.92 -0.02 -4.85
N HIS A 149 2.73 0.55 -5.08
CA HIS A 149 1.68 -0.11 -5.85
C HIS A 149 2.10 -0.39 -7.29
N TYR A 150 2.80 0.55 -7.91
CA TYR A 150 3.34 0.39 -9.26
C TYR A 150 4.40 -0.73 -9.29
N LEU A 151 5.32 -0.76 -8.34
CA LEU A 151 6.34 -1.80 -8.21
C LEU A 151 5.70 -3.19 -8.12
N ARG A 152 4.68 -3.37 -7.28
CA ARG A 152 3.98 -4.67 -7.13
C ARG A 152 3.30 -5.12 -8.40
N ARG A 153 2.68 -4.20 -9.15
CA ARG A 153 2.10 -4.52 -10.47
C ARG A 153 3.17 -5.02 -11.45
N ARG A 154 4.37 -4.43 -11.42
CA ARG A 154 5.49 -4.91 -12.23
C ARG A 154 5.95 -6.30 -11.80
N ILE A 155 6.19 -6.49 -10.50
CA ILE A 155 6.60 -7.79 -9.95
C ILE A 155 5.63 -8.90 -10.36
N LEU A 156 4.31 -8.68 -10.26
CA LEU A 156 3.32 -9.69 -10.65
C LEU A 156 3.40 -10.05 -12.15
N ASN A 157 3.62 -9.06 -13.02
CA ASN A 157 3.76 -9.31 -14.45
C ASN A 157 5.06 -10.06 -14.81
N ASP A 158 6.12 -9.82 -14.05
CA ASP A 158 7.44 -10.37 -14.30
C ASP A 158 7.60 -11.77 -13.70
N ILE A 159 7.06 -12.02 -12.49
CA ILE A 159 7.21 -13.31 -11.79
C ILE A 159 6.65 -14.50 -12.57
N TYR A 160 5.67 -14.28 -13.45
CA TYR A 160 5.08 -15.33 -14.29
C TYR A 160 6.05 -15.84 -15.37
N LYS A 161 7.01 -15.01 -15.77
CA LYS A 161 7.99 -15.32 -16.83
C LYS A 161 9.37 -15.65 -16.27
N GLU A 162 9.59 -15.33 -15.00
CA GLU A 162 10.89 -15.43 -14.37
C GLU A 162 11.28 -16.88 -14.07
N LYS A 163 12.43 -17.28 -14.59
CA LYS A 163 12.99 -18.63 -14.44
C LYS A 163 14.08 -18.68 -13.37
N ASP A 164 14.70 -17.54 -13.08
CA ASP A 164 15.75 -17.46 -12.08
C ASP A 164 15.15 -17.40 -10.66
N ARG A 165 15.60 -18.35 -9.82
CA ARG A 165 15.12 -18.46 -8.43
C ARG A 165 15.59 -17.30 -7.57
N ASP A 166 16.79 -16.79 -7.82
CA ASP A 166 17.33 -15.68 -7.05
C ASP A 166 16.54 -14.40 -7.33
N THR A 167 16.22 -14.14 -8.60
CA THR A 167 15.35 -13.03 -9.01
C THR A 167 13.95 -13.12 -8.40
N ARG A 168 13.32 -14.31 -8.38
CA ARG A 168 12.03 -14.48 -7.68
C ARG A 168 12.13 -14.24 -6.17
N THR A 169 13.25 -14.60 -5.56
CA THR A 169 13.51 -14.34 -4.13
C THR A 169 13.66 -12.84 -3.87
N VAL A 170 14.32 -12.11 -4.77
CA VAL A 170 14.38 -10.64 -4.72
C VAL A 170 12.99 -10.04 -4.83
N TYR A 171 12.14 -10.52 -5.75
CA TYR A 171 10.75 -10.06 -5.87
C TYR A 171 9.93 -10.29 -4.60
N LEU A 172 10.03 -11.47 -3.99
CA LEU A 172 9.38 -11.75 -2.69
C LEU A 172 9.89 -10.79 -1.61
N SER A 173 11.20 -10.52 -1.58
CA SER A 173 11.82 -9.62 -0.60
C SER A 173 11.34 -8.17 -0.79
N CYS A 174 11.30 -7.69 -2.03
CA CYS A 174 10.74 -6.37 -2.36
C CYS A 174 9.28 -6.26 -1.93
N TRP A 175 8.47 -7.30 -2.20
CA TRP A 175 7.06 -7.28 -1.82
C TRP A 175 6.85 -7.28 -0.30
N LEU A 176 7.69 -8.02 0.44
CA LEU A 176 7.62 -8.11 1.90
C LEU A 176 8.04 -6.81 2.59
N HIS A 177 9.11 -6.18 2.11
CA HIS A 177 9.75 -5.06 2.79
C HIS A 177 9.26 -3.69 2.32
N GLU A 178 8.45 -3.63 1.26
CA GLU A 178 7.83 -2.40 0.74
C GLU A 178 8.85 -1.27 0.52
N PRO A 179 9.89 -1.46 -0.32
CA PRO A 179 11.05 -0.58 -0.39
C PRO A 179 10.73 0.87 -0.79
N CYS A 180 9.58 1.11 -1.45
CA CYS A 180 9.14 2.47 -1.78
C CYS A 180 8.54 3.21 -0.57
N ILE A 181 8.25 2.51 0.53
CA ILE A 181 7.74 3.07 1.79
C ILE A 181 8.86 3.05 2.83
N SER A 182 9.68 4.10 2.84
CA SER A 182 10.84 4.20 3.73
C SER A 182 10.47 4.24 5.23
N GLU A 183 11.40 3.83 6.10
CA GLU A 183 11.20 3.94 7.55
C GLU A 183 11.06 5.40 8.00
N ASP A 184 11.81 6.32 7.40
CA ASP A 184 11.64 7.76 7.62
C ASP A 184 10.21 8.21 7.35
N MET A 185 9.59 7.64 6.32
CA MET A 185 8.22 7.96 5.96
C MET A 185 7.20 7.39 6.95
N LYS A 186 7.42 6.16 7.44
CA LYS A 186 6.60 5.56 8.52
C LYS A 186 6.72 6.35 9.82
N MET A 187 7.91 6.87 10.13
CA MET A 187 8.14 7.77 11.25
C MET A 187 7.40 9.10 11.06
N LYS A 188 7.51 9.73 9.88
CA LYS A 188 6.80 10.97 9.55
C LYS A 188 5.28 10.80 9.67
N LEU A 189 4.73 9.73 9.11
CA LEU A 189 3.31 9.37 9.26
C LEU A 189 2.92 9.22 10.74
N SER A 190 3.74 8.51 11.53
CA SER A 190 3.48 8.35 12.97
C SER A 190 3.49 9.68 13.72
N SER A 191 4.42 10.58 13.38
CA SER A 191 4.46 11.94 13.93
C SER A 191 3.19 12.73 13.58
N LEU A 192 2.75 12.70 12.31
CA LEU A 192 1.53 13.38 11.86
C LEU A 192 0.28 12.89 12.59
N LEU A 193 0.19 11.59 12.84
CA LEU A 193 -0.94 10.97 13.55
C LEU A 193 -0.92 11.27 15.05
N THR A 194 0.27 11.36 15.65
CA THR A 194 0.43 11.70 17.06
C THR A 194 0.09 13.18 17.29
N ASP A 195 0.60 14.08 16.45
CA ASP A 195 0.37 15.53 16.57
C ASP A 195 -1.11 15.91 16.34
N SER A 196 -1.85 15.06 15.61
CA SER A 196 -3.31 15.21 15.40
C SER A 196 -4.17 14.57 16.50
N GLY A 197 -3.57 13.90 17.50
CA GLY A 197 -4.28 13.23 18.59
C GLY A 197 -4.99 11.93 18.18
N LEU A 198 -4.54 11.29 17.10
CA LEU A 198 -5.10 10.05 16.56
C LEU A 198 -4.28 8.80 16.95
N LYS A 199 -3.10 9.00 17.53
CA LYS A 199 -2.20 7.96 18.03
C LYS A 199 -1.79 8.37 19.45
N ASP A 200 -2.15 7.56 20.44
CA ASP A 200 -1.59 7.60 21.80
C ASP A 200 -0.29 6.79 21.86
#